data_AF-A0AB36IAI1-F1
#
_entry.id   AF-A0AB36IAI1-F1
#
_cell.length_a   1.000
_cell.length_b   1.000
_cell.length_c   1.000
_cell.angle_alpha   90.00
_cell.angle_beta   90.00
_cell.angle_gamma   90.00
#
_symmetry.space_group_name_H-M   'P 1'
#
loop_
_entity.id
_entity.type
_entity.pdbx_description
1 polymer ?
#
loop_
_entity_poly.entity_id
_entity_poly.type
_entity_poly.pdbx_seq_one_letter_code
_entity_poly.pdbx_strand_id
1 'polypeptide(L)'
;MRRTLPTILAASIMLTACTPAEPEATPETTTEAAPEVITDGLPIDAMPAVERTAQTACPYLDTDWVADTNGQRVTGYGTDERFSTPSCVFYSYPEEPQLTVIVRDMATTDDAIAVVDWAAPIDSTEPAEEPAGWSGGRRGGNDTSGALYAVQNGPTAVIVFTNQDQSLKAQLIAEEVIQNLGL
;
A
#
# COMPACT_ATOMS: atom_id res chain seq x y z
N MET A 1 60.91 -40.18 -10.73
CA MET A 1 59.52 -40.65 -10.96
C MET A 1 59.46 -42.13 -10.57
N ARG A 2 58.92 -42.44 -9.39
CA ARG A 2 58.90 -43.80 -8.80
C ARG A 2 57.57 -44.50 -9.16
N ARG A 3 57.70 -45.71 -9.68
CA ARG A 3 56.65 -46.73 -9.90
C ARG A 3 56.28 -47.39 -8.55
N THR A 4 55.02 -47.86 -8.40
CA THR A 4 54.59 -49.28 -8.19
C THR A 4 53.26 -49.42 -7.41
N LEU A 5 52.30 -50.06 -8.09
CA LEU A 5 51.21 -51.03 -7.77
C LEU A 5 50.59 -51.28 -6.35
N PRO A 6 49.38 -51.89 -6.31
CA PRO A 6 48.36 -51.85 -5.24
C PRO A 6 48.24 -53.16 -4.42
N THR A 7 47.43 -53.17 -3.36
CA THR A 7 46.86 -54.41 -2.78
C THR A 7 45.57 -54.16 -1.99
N ILE A 8 44.60 -55.04 -2.18
CA ILE A 8 43.25 -55.14 -1.59
C ILE A 8 43.34 -55.66 -0.15
N LEU A 9 42.48 -55.18 0.76
CA LEU A 9 42.02 -56.01 1.89
C LEU A 9 40.61 -55.60 2.35
N ALA A 10 39.70 -56.56 2.27
CA ALA A 10 38.36 -56.51 2.83
C ALA A 10 38.39 -56.87 4.33
N ALA A 11 37.57 -56.21 5.14
CA ALA A 11 37.24 -56.67 6.48
C ALA A 11 35.80 -56.27 6.82
N SER A 12 34.93 -57.27 6.86
CA SER A 12 33.56 -57.21 7.34
C SER A 12 33.57 -57.20 8.88
N ILE A 13 32.88 -56.23 9.50
CA ILE A 13 32.61 -56.25 10.94
C ILE A 13 31.09 -56.13 11.12
N MET A 14 30.48 -57.23 11.58
CA MET A 14 29.15 -57.28 12.15
C MET A 14 29.20 -56.63 13.54
N LEU A 15 28.40 -55.59 13.78
CA LEU A 15 28.03 -55.14 15.12
C LEU A 15 26.51 -55.10 15.23
N THR A 16 25.97 -56.04 16.00
CA THR A 16 24.64 -56.00 16.58
C THR A 16 24.65 -54.99 17.73
N ALA A 17 23.92 -53.89 17.59
CA ALA A 17 23.63 -52.96 18.68
C ALA A 17 22.13 -53.00 18.97
N CYS A 18 21.77 -53.48 20.17
CA CYS A 18 20.44 -53.28 20.75
C CYS A 18 20.32 -51.81 21.16
N THR A 19 19.46 -51.07 20.47
CA THR A 19 19.03 -49.73 20.86
C THR A 19 17.84 -49.84 21.82
N PRO A 20 17.84 -49.16 22.99
CA PRO A 20 16.65 -48.99 23.82
C PRO A 20 15.67 -48.07 23.09
N ALA A 21 14.39 -48.42 23.10
CA ALA A 21 13.32 -47.58 22.55
C ALA A 21 13.28 -46.22 23.29
N GLU A 22 13.54 -45.16 22.54
CA GLU A 22 13.37 -43.76 22.94
C GLU A 22 11.87 -43.42 22.93
N PRO A 23 11.35 -42.59 23.87
CA PRO A 23 9.96 -42.19 23.84
C PRO A 23 9.69 -41.38 22.57
N GLU A 24 8.66 -41.76 21.82
CA GLU A 24 8.12 -40.95 20.72
C GLU A 24 7.80 -39.55 21.25
N ALA A 25 8.63 -38.58 20.89
CA ALA A 25 8.28 -37.18 20.98
C ALA A 25 7.18 -36.92 19.96
N THR A 26 5.96 -36.72 20.45
CA THR A 26 4.85 -36.18 19.67
C THR A 26 5.35 -34.92 18.95
N PRO A 27 5.22 -34.81 17.63
CA PRO A 27 5.56 -33.57 16.95
C PRO A 27 4.59 -32.50 17.44
N GLU A 28 5.08 -31.56 18.26
CA GLU A 28 4.37 -30.32 18.51
C GLU A 28 4.20 -29.64 17.15
N THR A 29 2.97 -29.66 16.66
CA THR A 29 2.59 -28.93 15.46
C THR A 29 2.57 -27.46 15.87
N THR A 30 3.69 -26.78 15.72
CA THR A 30 3.75 -25.33 15.76
C THR A 30 2.85 -24.82 14.64
N THR A 31 1.63 -24.44 14.99
CA THR A 31 0.76 -23.70 14.08
C THR A 31 1.39 -22.32 13.95
N GLU A 32 2.16 -22.13 12.88
CA GLU A 32 2.60 -20.82 12.45
C GLU A 32 1.33 -19.99 12.21
N ALA A 33 1.10 -19.02 13.09
CA ALA A 33 -0.02 -18.10 12.95
C ALA A 33 0.16 -17.36 11.62
N ALA A 34 -0.78 -17.56 10.70
CA ALA A 34 -0.81 -16.77 9.48
C ALA A 34 -0.82 -15.28 9.85
N PRO A 35 -0.06 -14.43 9.15
CA PRO A 35 -0.03 -13.01 9.44
C PRO A 35 -1.46 -12.45 9.37
N GLU A 36 -1.86 -11.71 10.40
CA GLU A 36 -3.13 -10.99 10.39
C GLU A 36 -3.12 -9.98 9.24
N VAL A 37 -4.08 -10.09 8.33
CA VAL A 37 -4.28 -9.11 7.27
C VAL A 37 -4.79 -7.83 7.94
N ILE A 38 -3.95 -6.80 7.99
CA ILE A 38 -4.39 -5.50 8.50
C ILE A 38 -5.27 -4.86 7.42
N THR A 39 -6.55 -4.74 7.72
CA THR A 39 -7.53 -4.04 6.87
C THR A 39 -8.14 -2.91 7.67
N ASP A 40 -8.47 -1.79 7.02
CA ASP A 40 -9.15 -0.67 7.68
C ASP A 40 -10.59 -1.01 8.16
N GLY A 41 -11.24 -2.01 7.55
CA GLY A 41 -12.61 -2.41 7.89
C GLY A 41 -13.68 -1.38 7.50
N LEU A 42 -13.32 -0.42 6.65
CA LEU A 42 -14.20 0.64 6.15
C LEU A 42 -14.82 0.24 4.80
N PRO A 43 -16.01 0.77 4.45
CA PRO A 43 -16.60 0.50 3.14
C PRO A 43 -15.70 1.02 2.01
N ILE A 44 -15.86 0.48 0.79
CA ILE A 44 -15.00 0.81 -0.36
C ILE A 44 -15.04 2.30 -0.72
N ASP A 45 -16.16 2.98 -0.44
CA ASP A 45 -16.43 4.39 -0.71
C ASP A 45 -16.17 5.32 0.49
N ALA A 46 -15.48 4.83 1.52
CA ALA A 46 -15.18 5.60 2.71
C ALA A 46 -14.34 6.85 2.38
N MET A 47 -14.88 8.02 2.72
CA MET A 47 -14.17 9.29 2.65
C MET A 47 -13.63 9.71 4.03
N PRO A 48 -12.45 10.37 4.07
CA PRO A 48 -11.93 11.01 5.27
C PRO A 48 -12.87 12.09 5.80
N ALA A 49 -13.00 12.16 7.12
CA ALA A 49 -13.78 13.20 7.80
C ALA A 49 -12.84 14.03 8.67
N VAL A 50 -12.30 15.11 8.11
CA VAL A 50 -11.32 15.98 8.77
C VAL A 50 -11.83 17.41 8.81
N GLU A 51 -11.96 17.96 10.02
CA GLU A 51 -12.32 19.37 10.21
C GLU A 51 -11.23 20.31 9.69
N ARG A 52 -11.62 21.40 9.03
CA ARG A 52 -10.67 22.41 8.50
C ARG A 52 -9.78 23.02 9.57
N THR A 53 -10.27 23.12 10.80
CA THR A 53 -9.52 23.67 11.95
C THR A 53 -8.63 22.63 12.65
N ALA A 54 -8.58 21.39 12.16
CA ALA A 54 -7.57 20.44 12.58
C ALA A 54 -6.15 21.01 12.33
N GLN A 55 -5.18 20.45 13.03
CA GLN A 55 -3.77 20.87 12.98
C GLN A 55 -2.83 19.66 13.07
N THR A 56 -3.30 18.49 12.65
CA THR A 56 -2.50 17.26 12.66
C THR A 56 -1.82 17.11 11.31
N ALA A 57 -0.50 17.25 11.28
CA ALA A 57 0.27 17.17 10.03
C ALA A 57 0.17 15.77 9.41
N CYS A 58 0.19 15.72 8.08
CA CYS A 58 0.24 14.45 7.36
C CYS A 58 1.60 13.76 7.60
N PRO A 59 1.62 12.47 7.99
CA PRO A 59 2.87 11.81 8.35
C PRO A 59 3.81 11.51 7.17
N TYR A 60 3.30 11.59 5.92
CA TYR A 60 4.03 11.22 4.70
C TYR A 60 3.99 12.29 3.60
N LEU A 61 3.45 13.48 3.88
CA LEU A 61 3.46 14.62 2.95
C LEU A 61 3.80 15.91 3.68
N ASP A 62 4.79 16.63 3.16
CA ASP A 62 5.11 17.97 3.61
C ASP A 62 4.04 18.97 3.17
N THR A 63 3.66 19.89 4.07
CA THR A 63 2.56 20.82 3.83
C THR A 63 2.92 21.91 2.82
N ASP A 64 4.17 22.38 2.82
CA ASP A 64 4.62 23.41 1.87
C ASP A 64 4.77 22.79 0.47
N TRP A 65 5.30 21.58 0.38
CA TRP A 65 5.36 20.82 -0.87
C TRP A 65 3.96 20.55 -1.46
N VAL A 66 2.97 20.21 -0.63
CA VAL A 66 1.57 20.07 -1.07
C VAL A 66 1.04 21.40 -1.62
N ALA A 67 1.32 22.52 -0.94
CA ALA A 67 0.89 23.84 -1.38
C ALA A 67 1.47 24.20 -2.76
N ASP A 68 2.75 23.92 -2.97
CA ASP A 68 3.46 24.18 -4.22
C ASP A 68 2.99 23.27 -5.36
N THR A 69 2.87 21.96 -5.09
CA THR A 69 2.50 20.95 -6.10
C THR A 69 1.04 21.10 -6.51
N ASN A 70 0.13 21.30 -5.55
CA ASN A 70 -1.29 21.52 -5.85
C ASN A 70 -1.54 22.95 -6.39
N GLY A 71 -0.71 23.91 -6.00
CA GLY A 71 -0.74 25.29 -6.50
C GLY A 71 -1.65 26.22 -5.71
N GLN A 72 -1.98 25.88 -4.46
CA GLN A 72 -2.79 26.71 -3.57
C GLN A 72 -2.20 26.75 -2.17
N ARG A 73 -2.26 27.92 -1.52
CA ARG A 73 -1.83 28.05 -0.12
C ARG A 73 -2.67 27.14 0.78
N VAL A 74 -2.01 26.39 1.65
CA VAL A 74 -2.68 25.60 2.68
C VAL A 74 -3.12 26.52 3.81
N THR A 75 -4.40 26.45 4.18
CA THR A 75 -4.99 27.23 5.28
C THR A 75 -5.47 26.36 6.44
N GLY A 76 -5.49 25.05 6.26
CA GLY A 76 -5.89 24.05 7.25
C GLY A 76 -5.56 22.66 6.74
N TYR A 77 -5.37 21.70 7.65
CA TYR A 77 -5.02 20.33 7.33
C TYR A 77 -5.30 19.41 8.51
N GLY A 78 -5.46 18.11 8.24
CA GLY A 78 -5.61 17.12 9.30
C GLY A 78 -5.59 15.71 8.75
N THR A 79 -5.68 14.75 9.66
CA THR A 79 -5.66 13.32 9.36
C THR A 79 -6.91 12.62 9.89
N ASP A 80 -7.30 11.53 9.24
CA ASP A 80 -8.34 10.61 9.73
C ASP A 80 -7.71 9.23 9.99
N GLU A 81 -7.65 8.86 11.27
CA GLU A 81 -7.01 7.65 11.79
C GLU A 81 -7.92 6.41 11.75
N ARG A 82 -9.14 6.51 11.19
CA ARG A 82 -9.96 5.32 10.92
C ARG A 82 -9.34 4.43 9.85
N PHE A 83 -8.49 4.98 9.00
CA PHE A 83 -7.71 4.26 8.01
C PHE A 83 -6.39 3.76 8.64
N SER A 84 -5.97 2.54 8.30
CA SER A 84 -4.72 1.92 8.80
C SER A 84 -3.51 2.83 8.59
N THR A 85 -3.38 3.35 7.37
CA THR A 85 -2.55 4.50 7.04
C THR A 85 -3.41 5.75 7.15
N PRO A 86 -3.09 6.72 8.04
CA PRO A 86 -3.93 7.91 8.22
C PRO A 86 -4.14 8.65 6.90
N SER A 87 -5.38 8.82 6.49
CA SER A 87 -5.69 9.64 5.31
C SER A 87 -5.45 11.11 5.63
N CYS A 88 -5.06 11.91 4.63
CA CYS A 88 -4.69 13.30 4.81
C CYS A 88 -5.59 14.22 3.99
N VAL A 89 -6.10 15.28 4.62
CA VAL A 89 -6.96 16.29 3.98
C VAL A 89 -6.32 17.65 4.15
N PHE A 90 -6.21 18.40 3.06
CA PHE A 90 -5.65 19.74 3.04
C PHE A 90 -6.66 20.74 2.47
N TYR A 91 -6.78 21.87 3.14
CA TYR A 91 -7.70 22.94 2.79
C TYR A 91 -6.97 24.15 2.23
N SER A 92 -7.65 24.89 1.36
CA SER A 92 -7.29 26.25 1.00
C SER A 92 -8.45 27.18 1.37
N TYR A 93 -8.57 28.32 0.70
CA TYR A 93 -9.64 29.30 0.91
C TYR A 93 -11.07 28.80 0.59
N PRO A 94 -11.31 27.89 -0.40
CA PRO A 94 -12.61 27.28 -0.59
C PRO A 94 -13.09 26.47 0.63
N GLU A 95 -14.39 26.17 0.67
CA GLU A 95 -14.96 25.32 1.72
C GLU A 95 -14.54 23.86 1.53
N GLU A 96 -14.51 23.40 0.28
CA GLU A 96 -14.04 22.07 -0.07
C GLU A 96 -12.51 21.95 0.08
N PRO A 97 -12.00 20.76 0.43
CA PRO A 97 -10.56 20.50 0.46
C PRO A 97 -9.90 20.82 -0.88
N GLN A 98 -8.69 21.37 -0.82
CA GLN A 98 -7.88 21.51 -2.02
C GLN A 98 -7.28 20.17 -2.47
N LEU A 99 -7.07 19.26 -1.52
CA LEU A 99 -6.46 17.96 -1.71
C LEU A 99 -6.98 16.98 -0.66
N THR A 100 -7.32 15.76 -1.07
CA THR A 100 -7.62 14.62 -0.21
C THR A 100 -6.80 13.42 -0.67
N VAL A 101 -6.08 12.79 0.26
CA VAL A 101 -5.25 11.61 0.03
C VAL A 101 -5.78 10.47 0.90
N ILE A 102 -6.05 9.33 0.27
CA ILE A 102 -6.57 8.14 0.93
C ILE A 102 -5.64 6.98 0.57
N VAL A 103 -5.17 6.27 1.59
CA VAL A 103 -4.45 5.00 1.44
C VAL A 103 -5.33 3.93 2.06
N ARG A 104 -5.60 2.86 1.30
CA ARG A 104 -6.47 1.76 1.69
C ARG A 104 -5.68 0.48 1.71
N ASP A 105 -5.72 -0.24 2.82
CA ASP A 105 -5.25 -1.62 2.93
C ASP A 105 -6.48 -2.53 2.98
N MET A 106 -6.67 -3.31 1.92
CA MET A 106 -7.85 -4.15 1.74
C MET A 106 -7.54 -5.61 2.07
N ALA A 107 -8.60 -6.42 2.26
CA ALA A 107 -8.43 -7.85 2.50
C ALA A 107 -7.91 -8.59 1.27
N THR A 108 -8.25 -8.10 0.07
CA THR A 108 -7.94 -8.74 -1.20
C THR A 108 -7.61 -7.70 -2.28
N THR A 109 -6.96 -8.15 -3.35
CA THR A 109 -6.73 -7.32 -4.54
C THR A 109 -8.03 -6.90 -5.23
N ASP A 110 -9.04 -7.78 -5.27
CA ASP A 110 -10.34 -7.44 -5.88
C ASP A 110 -11.03 -6.30 -5.12
N ASP A 111 -10.91 -6.26 -3.79
CA ASP A 111 -11.44 -5.16 -2.99
C ASP A 111 -10.68 -3.84 -3.24
N ALA A 112 -9.36 -3.90 -3.43
CA ALA A 112 -8.55 -2.72 -3.78
C ALA A 112 -8.89 -2.20 -5.19
N ILE A 113 -9.14 -3.10 -6.14
CA ILE A 113 -9.67 -2.74 -7.47
C ILE A 113 -11.04 -2.07 -7.33
N ALA A 114 -11.94 -2.60 -6.51
CA ALA A 114 -13.25 -2.00 -6.29
C ALA A 114 -13.18 -0.59 -5.69
N VAL A 115 -12.23 -0.33 -4.80
CA VAL A 115 -11.92 1.01 -4.29
C VAL A 115 -11.45 1.94 -5.42
N VAL A 116 -10.51 1.47 -6.26
CA VAL A 116 -10.00 2.25 -7.40
C VAL A 116 -11.11 2.56 -8.40
N ASP A 117 -11.92 1.57 -8.77
CA ASP A 117 -13.02 1.73 -9.74
C ASP A 117 -14.14 2.63 -9.21
N TRP A 118 -14.38 2.65 -7.90
CA TRP A 118 -15.27 3.61 -7.28
C TRP A 118 -14.76 5.05 -7.43
N ALA A 119 -13.47 5.28 -7.16
CA ALA A 119 -12.86 6.59 -7.27
C ALA A 119 -12.68 7.04 -8.72
N ALA A 120 -12.29 6.11 -9.60
CA ALA A 120 -11.94 6.30 -10.99
C ALA A 120 -12.70 5.31 -11.89
N PRO A 121 -14.00 5.55 -12.17
CA PRO A 121 -14.79 4.61 -12.97
C PRO A 121 -14.21 4.39 -14.37
N ILE A 122 -14.21 3.13 -14.81
CA ILE A 122 -13.58 2.68 -16.06
C ILE A 122 -14.10 3.44 -17.30
N ASP A 123 -15.38 3.82 -17.31
CA ASP A 123 -16.03 4.48 -18.45
C ASP A 123 -15.81 5.99 -18.52
N SER A 124 -15.19 6.58 -17.50
CA SER A 124 -15.03 8.04 -17.35
C SER A 124 -13.62 8.48 -16.99
N THR A 125 -12.66 7.55 -16.97
CA THR A 125 -11.25 7.81 -16.65
C THR A 125 -10.30 7.21 -17.68
N GLU A 126 -9.10 7.76 -17.76
CA GLU A 126 -8.00 7.20 -18.56
C GLU A 126 -7.13 6.30 -17.69
N PRO A 127 -6.46 5.29 -18.26
CA PRO A 127 -5.54 4.43 -17.50
C PRO A 127 -4.44 5.20 -16.77
N ALA A 128 -4.09 4.71 -15.59
CA ALA A 128 -3.00 5.20 -14.75
C ALA A 128 -2.13 4.01 -14.32
N GLU A 129 -0.88 3.96 -14.80
CA GLU A 129 0.02 2.80 -14.67
C GLU A 129 1.37 3.17 -14.02
N GLU A 130 1.41 4.32 -13.35
CA GLU A 130 2.59 4.84 -12.65
C GLU A 130 2.32 4.92 -11.13
N PRO A 131 3.32 4.64 -10.28
CA PRO A 131 4.64 4.09 -10.62
C PRO A 131 4.55 2.61 -11.05
N ALA A 132 5.66 2.05 -11.55
CA ALA A 132 5.67 0.69 -12.07
C ALA A 132 5.15 -0.34 -11.04
N GLY A 133 4.20 -1.18 -11.47
CA GLY A 133 3.53 -2.16 -10.61
C GLY A 133 2.17 -1.71 -10.09
N TRP A 134 1.82 -0.43 -10.26
CA TRP A 134 0.52 0.13 -9.92
C TRP A 134 -0.38 0.23 -11.16
N SER A 135 -1.69 0.08 -10.98
CA SER A 135 -2.68 0.20 -12.06
C SER A 135 -3.99 0.78 -11.54
N GLY A 136 -4.67 1.56 -12.39
CA GLY A 136 -5.94 2.20 -12.07
C GLY A 136 -6.35 3.27 -13.09
N GLY A 137 -6.89 4.38 -12.61
CA GLY A 137 -7.47 5.42 -13.44
C GLY A 137 -7.16 6.85 -12.98
N ARG A 138 -7.18 7.77 -13.94
CA ARG A 138 -7.03 9.21 -13.70
C ARG A 138 -8.01 10.01 -14.55
N ARG A 139 -8.40 11.18 -14.07
CA ARG A 139 -9.29 12.10 -14.78
C ARG A 139 -8.94 13.54 -14.46
N GLY A 140 -8.87 14.39 -15.49
CA GLY A 140 -8.78 15.84 -15.29
C GLY A 140 -10.08 16.42 -14.73
N GLY A 141 -10.01 17.60 -14.12
CA GLY A 141 -11.20 18.29 -13.61
C GLY A 141 -12.16 18.73 -14.71
N ASN A 142 -13.36 19.10 -14.29
CA ASN A 142 -14.43 19.65 -15.10
C ASN A 142 -15.19 20.71 -14.28
N ASP A 143 -16.22 21.32 -14.87
CA ASP A 143 -17.00 22.40 -14.26
C ASP A 143 -17.64 22.05 -12.89
N THR A 144 -17.71 20.76 -12.54
CA THR A 144 -18.38 20.26 -11.32
C THR A 144 -17.45 19.54 -10.35
N SER A 145 -16.21 19.24 -10.73
CA SER A 145 -15.29 18.44 -9.92
C SER A 145 -13.85 18.66 -10.34
N GLY A 146 -12.92 18.67 -9.38
CA GLY A 146 -11.50 18.69 -9.70
C GLY A 146 -11.00 17.33 -10.23
N ALA A 147 -9.69 17.20 -10.39
CA ALA A 147 -9.04 16.03 -10.93
C ALA A 147 -8.83 14.93 -9.87
N LEU A 148 -8.56 13.72 -10.35
CA LEU A 148 -8.25 12.58 -9.51
C LEU A 148 -7.18 11.67 -10.12
N TYR A 149 -6.53 10.91 -9.25
CA TYR A 149 -5.64 9.81 -9.57
C TYR A 149 -5.88 8.68 -8.56
N ALA A 150 -6.19 7.48 -9.03
CA ALA A 150 -6.44 6.32 -8.18
C ALA A 150 -5.75 5.10 -8.75
N VAL A 151 -4.93 4.43 -7.96
CA VAL A 151 -4.17 3.25 -8.36
C VAL A 151 -4.12 2.23 -7.24
N GLN A 152 -3.94 0.96 -7.60
CA GLN A 152 -3.67 -0.12 -6.65
C GLN A 152 -2.45 -0.95 -7.07
N ASN A 153 -1.82 -1.57 -6.07
CA ASN A 153 -0.84 -2.64 -6.23
C ASN A 153 -1.15 -3.75 -5.22
N GLY A 154 -1.66 -4.88 -5.70
CA GLY A 154 -2.09 -5.96 -4.81
C GLY A 154 -3.30 -5.51 -3.97
N PRO A 155 -3.29 -5.70 -2.63
CA PRO A 155 -4.40 -5.30 -1.78
C PRO A 155 -4.36 -3.82 -1.33
N THR A 156 -3.36 -3.04 -1.76
CA THR A 156 -3.19 -1.64 -1.36
C THR A 156 -3.63 -0.70 -2.46
N ALA A 157 -4.47 0.30 -2.14
CA ALA A 157 -4.90 1.35 -3.06
C ALA A 157 -4.53 2.75 -2.54
N VAL A 158 -4.14 3.63 -3.46
CA VAL A 158 -3.84 5.04 -3.20
C VAL A 158 -4.74 5.90 -4.08
N ILE A 159 -5.51 6.77 -3.45
CA ILE A 159 -6.45 7.68 -4.12
C ILE A 159 -6.09 9.11 -3.75
N VAL A 160 -5.98 9.97 -4.75
CA VAL A 160 -5.77 11.40 -4.60
C VAL A 160 -6.85 12.17 -5.35
N PHE A 161 -7.60 12.99 -4.64
CA PHE A 161 -8.50 13.99 -5.20
C PHE A 161 -7.89 15.37 -5.03
N THR A 162 -7.93 16.18 -6.08
CA THR A 162 -7.53 17.60 -6.04
C THR A 162 -8.67 18.47 -6.54
N ASN A 163 -8.78 19.70 -6.04
CA ASN A 163 -9.70 20.71 -6.60
C ASN A 163 -9.17 21.39 -7.88
N GLN A 164 -8.03 20.93 -8.41
CA GLN A 164 -7.41 21.45 -9.64
C GLN A 164 -7.82 20.63 -10.85
N ASP A 165 -7.78 21.21 -12.04
CA ASP A 165 -8.17 20.48 -13.26
C ASP A 165 -7.09 19.51 -13.77
N GLN A 166 -5.85 19.64 -13.31
CA GLN A 166 -4.73 18.87 -13.84
C GLN A 166 -4.57 17.56 -13.07
N SER A 167 -4.92 16.42 -13.69
CA SER A 167 -4.69 15.09 -13.10
C SER A 167 -3.21 14.79 -12.83
N LEU A 168 -2.29 15.46 -13.52
CA LEU A 168 -0.86 15.39 -13.23
C LEU A 168 -0.54 15.80 -11.78
N LYS A 169 -1.27 16.76 -11.20
CA LYS A 169 -1.06 17.16 -9.81
C LYS A 169 -1.44 16.03 -8.85
N ALA A 170 -2.59 15.39 -9.07
CA ALA A 170 -3.00 14.23 -8.30
C ALA A 170 -2.01 13.05 -8.45
N GLN A 171 -1.51 12.83 -9.68
CA GLN A 171 -0.50 11.81 -9.96
C GLN A 171 0.81 12.04 -9.19
N LEU A 172 1.40 13.24 -9.27
CA LEU A 172 2.64 13.56 -8.58
C LEU A 172 2.52 13.37 -7.06
N ILE A 173 1.36 13.71 -6.50
CA ILE A 173 1.08 13.52 -5.07
C ILE A 173 0.93 12.03 -4.74
N ALA A 174 0.25 11.24 -5.58
CA ALA A 174 0.12 9.80 -5.37
C ALA A 174 1.49 9.09 -5.43
N GLU A 175 2.35 9.47 -6.38
CA GLU A 175 3.71 8.93 -6.49
C GLU A 175 4.57 9.28 -5.28
N GLU A 176 4.48 10.52 -4.78
CA GLU A 176 5.17 10.95 -3.55
C GLU A 176 4.68 10.16 -2.33
N VAL A 177 3.38 9.92 -2.21
CA VAL A 177 2.78 9.10 -1.14
C VAL A 177 3.33 7.67 -1.18
N ILE A 178 3.28 7.04 -2.36
CA ILE A 178 3.79 5.68 -2.57
C ILE A 178 5.28 5.60 -2.22
N GLN A 179 6.07 6.59 -2.66
CA GLN A 179 7.50 6.67 -2.36
C GLN A 179 7.76 6.83 -0.86
N ASN A 180 7.11 7.78 -0.18
CA ASN A 180 7.38 8.10 1.23
C ASN A 180 6.90 6.99 2.18
N LEU A 181 5.89 6.23 1.79
CA LEU A 181 5.39 5.08 2.56
C LEU A 181 6.08 3.76 2.20
N GLY A 182 6.82 3.71 1.08
CA GLY A 182 7.51 2.51 0.61
C GLY A 182 6.56 1.40 0.17
N LEU A 183 5.48 1.77 -0.53
CA LEU A 183 4.43 0.88 -1.03
C LEU A 183 4.75 0.26 -2.39
#